data_AF-A0A0L7KUC6-F1
#
_entry.id   AF-A0A0L7KUC6-F1
#
_cell.length_a   1.000
_cell.length_b   1.000
_cell.length_c   1.000
_cell.angle_alpha   90.00
_cell.angle_beta   90.00
_cell.angle_gamma   90.00
#
_symmetry.space_group_name_H-M   'P 1'
#
loop_
_entity.id
_entity.type
_entity.pdbx_description
1 polymer ?
#
loop_
_entity_poly.entity_id
_entity_poly.type
_entity_poly.pdbx_seq_one_letter_code
_entity_poly.pdbx_strand_id
1 'polypeptide(L)'
;MYQGSYHGSKKHEPDLDVVLSRAWAGGLDKMIITGGSVTDSKRAIEMSKTDASIPQERLMIETDCPWCEVKPTHPGYQHVATRMPSVKKEKSTN
;
A
#
# COMPACT_ATOMS: atom_id res chain seq x y z
N MET A 1 -7.67 4.88 -4.13
CA MET A 1 -7.12 3.70 -4.84
C MET A 1 -7.99 2.47 -4.59
N TYR A 2 -7.90 1.78 -3.44
CA TYR A 2 -8.65 0.53 -3.19
C TYR A 2 -10.18 0.67 -3.06
N GLN A 3 -10.70 1.90 -2.91
CA GLN A 3 -12.14 2.18 -3.02
C GLN A 3 -12.59 2.41 -4.49
N GLY A 4 -11.64 2.37 -5.42
CA GLY A 4 -11.81 2.66 -6.84
C GLY A 4 -12.15 4.11 -7.19
N SER A 5 -11.98 5.04 -6.25
CA SER A 5 -12.12 6.48 -6.47
C SER A 5 -10.75 7.17 -6.59
N TYR A 6 -10.64 8.08 -7.57
CA TYR A 6 -9.44 8.84 -7.93
C TYR A 6 -9.83 10.28 -8.25
N HIS A 7 -9.35 11.25 -7.47
CA HIS A 7 -9.68 12.68 -7.62
C HIS A 7 -11.21 12.94 -7.79
N GLY A 8 -12.03 12.21 -7.01
CA GLY A 8 -13.50 12.32 -7.07
C GLY A 8 -14.18 11.52 -8.18
N SER A 9 -13.42 10.94 -9.12
CA SER A 9 -13.97 10.08 -10.18
C SER A 9 -13.90 8.60 -9.80
N LYS A 10 -15.03 7.89 -9.96
CA LYS A 10 -15.10 6.43 -9.79
C LYS A 10 -14.54 5.75 -11.05
N LYS A 11 -13.58 4.84 -10.86
CA LYS A 11 -12.90 4.09 -11.94
C LYS A 11 -13.15 2.59 -11.87
N HIS A 12 -13.33 2.06 -10.66
CA HIS A 12 -13.67 0.67 -10.41
C HIS A 12 -14.40 0.52 -9.08
N GLU A 13 -14.95 -0.66 -8.82
CA GLU A 13 -15.50 -0.98 -7.50
C GLU A 13 -14.40 -1.17 -6.45
N PRO A 14 -14.72 -1.04 -5.15
CA PRO A 14 -13.76 -1.31 -4.10
C PRO A 14 -13.25 -2.75 -4.22
N ASP A 15 -11.93 -2.93 -4.18
CA ASP A 15 -11.26 -4.18 -4.55
C ASP A 15 -10.15 -4.58 -3.56
N LEU A 16 -10.19 -4.03 -2.34
CA LEU A 16 -9.18 -4.30 -1.32
C LEU A 16 -9.07 -5.78 -0.96
N ASP A 17 -10.19 -6.48 -0.84
CA ASP A 17 -10.28 -7.92 -0.56
C ASP A 17 -9.57 -8.77 -1.63
N VAL A 18 -9.76 -8.42 -2.90
CA VAL A 18 -9.09 -9.07 -4.03
C VAL A 18 -7.58 -8.81 -3.98
N VAL A 19 -7.16 -7.58 -3.65
CA VAL A 19 -5.75 -7.22 -3.49
C VAL A 19 -5.11 -8.01 -2.35
N LEU A 20 -5.76 -8.10 -1.19
CA LEU A 20 -5.28 -8.86 -0.02
C LEU A 20 -5.19 -10.35 -0.35
N SER A 21 -6.23 -10.93 -0.94
CA SER A 21 -6.26 -12.35 -1.35
C SER A 21 -5.07 -12.71 -2.24
N ARG A 22 -4.74 -11.84 -3.21
CA ARG A 22 -3.58 -12.02 -4.08
C ARG A 22 -2.26 -11.90 -3.32
N ALA A 23 -2.15 -10.98 -2.36
CA ALA A 23 -0.94 -10.81 -1.57
C ALA A 23 -0.66 -12.05 -0.70
N TRP A 24 -1.69 -12.58 -0.04
CA TRP A 24 -1.61 -13.82 0.74
C TRP A 24 -1.25 -15.02 -0.12
N ALA A 25 -1.89 -15.19 -1.28
CA ALA A 25 -1.55 -16.24 -2.24
C ALA A 25 -0.11 -16.13 -2.76
N GLY A 26 0.45 -14.91 -2.79
CA GLY A 26 1.85 -14.64 -3.11
C GLY A 26 2.85 -14.91 -1.97
N GLY A 27 2.39 -15.39 -0.82
CA GLY A 27 3.25 -15.69 0.33
C GLY A 27 3.58 -14.50 1.22
N LEU A 28 2.75 -13.44 1.22
CA LEU A 28 2.88 -12.36 2.18
C LEU A 28 2.73 -12.92 3.61
N ASP A 29 3.71 -12.65 4.47
CA ASP A 29 3.69 -13.08 5.88
C ASP A 29 3.38 -11.94 6.86
N LYS A 30 3.74 -10.71 6.51
CA LYS A 30 3.57 -9.52 7.38
C LYS A 30 3.15 -8.31 6.58
N MET A 31 2.35 -7.45 7.20
CA MET A 31 1.86 -6.20 6.61
C MET A 31 2.05 -5.05 7.59
N ILE A 32 2.40 -3.88 7.05
CA ILE A 32 2.43 -2.60 7.76
C ILE A 32 1.46 -1.66 7.04
N ILE A 33 0.56 -1.03 7.79
CA ILE A 33 -0.36 -0.03 7.25
C ILE A 33 0.10 1.35 7.71
N THR A 34 0.47 2.19 6.75
CA THR A 34 0.97 3.54 6.99
C THR A 34 -0.17 4.55 7.10
N GLY A 35 -0.03 5.56 7.97
CA GLY A 35 -1.02 6.63 8.13
C GLY A 35 -0.32 7.99 8.24
N GLY A 36 -0.40 8.83 7.21
CA GLY A 36 0.30 10.13 7.17
C GLY A 36 -0.32 11.25 8.01
N SER A 37 -1.45 11.02 8.66
CA SER A 37 -2.13 11.98 9.54
C SER A 37 -2.90 11.25 10.64
N VAL A 38 -3.41 11.99 11.64
CA VAL A 38 -4.29 11.41 12.68
C VAL A 38 -5.54 10.78 12.04
N THR A 39 -6.11 11.43 11.03
CA THR A 39 -7.28 10.92 10.30
C THR A 39 -6.93 9.64 9.54
N ASP A 40 -5.78 9.60 8.88
CA ASP A 40 -5.34 8.42 8.14
C ASP A 40 -4.95 7.27 9.08
N SER A 41 -4.40 7.58 10.25
CA SER A 41 -4.11 6.58 11.29
C SER A 41 -5.39 5.91 11.78
N LYS A 42 -6.48 6.67 12.00
CA LYS A 42 -7.79 6.10 12.32
C LYS A 42 -8.32 5.21 11.20
N ARG A 43 -8.18 5.63 9.95
CA ARG A 43 -8.57 4.83 8.78
C ARG A 43 -7.74 3.55 8.66
N ALA A 44 -6.44 3.62 8.94
CA ALA A 44 -5.53 2.47 8.95
C ALA A 44 -5.96 1.45 9.99
N ILE A 45 -6.34 1.90 11.20
CA ILE A 45 -6.90 1.04 12.24
C ILE A 45 -8.19 0.38 11.78
N GLU A 46 -9.14 1.13 11.22
CA GLU A 46 -10.40 0.54 10.73
C GLU A 46 -10.16 -0.45 9.58
N MET A 47 -9.23 -0.15 8.67
CA MET A 47 -8.84 -1.07 7.61
C MET A 47 -8.16 -2.34 8.15
N SER A 48 -7.34 -2.24 9.21
CA SER A 48 -6.75 -3.42 9.85
C SER A 48 -7.77 -4.36 10.49
N LYS A 49 -9.00 -3.87 10.75
CA LYS A 49 -10.10 -4.67 11.31
C LYS A 49 -10.92 -5.40 10.24
N THR A 50 -10.77 -5.06 8.95
CA THR A 50 -11.59 -5.66 7.90
C THR A 50 -11.15 -7.07 7.52
N ASP A 51 -9.92 -7.46 7.88
CA ASP A 51 -9.38 -8.79 7.63
C ASP A 51 -8.64 -9.28 8.89
N ALA A 52 -9.11 -10.39 9.46
CA ALA A 52 -8.56 -10.98 10.69
C ALA A 52 -7.12 -11.49 10.53
N SER A 53 -6.65 -11.65 9.28
CA SER A 53 -5.30 -12.07 8.94
C SER A 53 -4.28 -10.95 9.13
N ILE A 54 -4.73 -9.70 9.30
CA ILE A 54 -3.87 -8.54 9.56
C ILE A 54 -3.57 -8.48 11.07
N PRO A 55 -2.32 -8.72 11.51
CA PRO A 55 -1.98 -8.71 12.93
C PRO A 55 -2.04 -7.28 13.49
N GLN A 56 -3.02 -7.02 14.35
CA GLN A 56 -3.21 -5.69 14.95
C GLN A 56 -2.09 -5.34 15.93
N GLU A 57 -1.47 -6.34 16.53
CA GLU A 57 -0.35 -6.21 17.46
C GLU A 57 0.98 -5.84 16.78
N ARG A 58 1.03 -5.78 15.44
CA ARG A 58 2.23 -5.43 14.65
C ARG A 58 2.04 -4.23 13.73
N LEU A 59 1.03 -3.40 14.00
CA LEU A 59 0.73 -2.20 13.23
C LEU A 59 1.76 -1.09 13.49
N MET A 60 2.66 -0.84 12.52
CA MET A 60 3.59 0.30 12.56
C MET A 60 2.96 1.51 11.88
N ILE A 61 2.60 2.52 12.67
CA ILE A 61 2.03 3.79 12.19
C ILE A 61 3.18 4.76 11.95
N GLU A 62 3.52 4.98 10.69
CA GLU A 62 4.52 5.95 10.27
C GLU A 62 3.82 7.19 9.70
N THR A 63 4.21 8.37 10.18
CA THR A 63 3.59 9.66 9.87
C THR A 63 4.59 10.58 9.14
N ASP A 64 5.19 10.16 8.01
CA ASP A 64 5.78 11.06 6.98
C ASP A 64 6.19 10.34 5.67
N CYS A 65 5.54 9.23 5.28
CA CYS A 65 5.88 8.52 4.03
C CYS A 65 4.81 8.58 2.93
N PRO A 66 4.64 9.69 2.20
CA PRO A 66 3.99 9.63 0.90
C PRO A 66 4.95 9.27 -0.25
N TRP A 67 6.28 9.22 -0.05
CA TRP A 67 7.25 9.22 -1.17
C TRP A 67 8.39 8.20 -1.13
N CYS A 68 8.36 7.18 -0.27
CA CYS A 68 9.43 6.19 -0.20
C CYS A 68 9.31 5.08 -1.25
N GLU A 69 9.38 5.42 -2.54
CA GLU A 69 9.76 4.43 -3.56
C GLU A 69 11.18 3.95 -3.25
N VAL A 70 11.43 2.64 -3.17
CA VAL A 70 12.80 2.11 -3.07
C VAL A 70 13.45 2.21 -4.44
N LYS A 71 14.09 3.35 -4.71
CA LYS A 71 14.82 3.59 -5.96
C LYS A 71 16.07 2.71 -6.04
N PRO A 72 16.54 2.35 -7.24
CA PRO A 72 17.80 1.64 -7.42
C PRO A 72 19.02 2.30 -6.77
N THR A 73 18.95 3.62 -6.53
CA THR A 73 19.99 4.41 -5.88
C THR A 73 19.97 4.36 -4.36
N HIS A 74 18.96 3.74 -3.73
CA HIS A 74 18.85 3.68 -2.27
C HIS A 74 19.75 2.57 -1.69
N PRO A 75 20.43 2.79 -0.54
CA PRO A 75 21.34 1.80 0.07
C PRO A 75 20.69 0.43 0.35
N GLY A 76 19.40 0.44 0.69
CA GLY A 76 18.62 -0.76 0.97
C GLY A 76 18.11 -1.51 -0.27
N TYR A 77 18.23 -0.95 -1.48
CA TYR A 77 17.66 -1.53 -2.70
C TYR A 77 18.20 -2.94 -3.00
N GLN A 78 19.45 -3.20 -2.68
CA GLN A 78 20.09 -4.51 -2.85
C GLN A 78 19.41 -5.63 -2.04
N HIS A 79 18.69 -5.29 -0.96
CA HIS A 79 18.01 -6.26 -0.10
C HIS A 79 16.55 -6.50 -0.50
N VAL A 80 16.03 -5.78 -1.51
CA VAL A 80 14.66 -5.97 -2.00
C VAL A 80 14.60 -7.24 -2.86
N ALA A 81 14.00 -8.29 -2.31
CA ALA A 81 13.83 -9.57 -2.99
C ALA A 81 12.74 -9.51 -4.09
N THR A 82 11.64 -8.80 -3.84
CA THR A 82 10.48 -8.77 -4.74
C THR A 82 10.61 -7.64 -5.75
N ARG A 83 10.61 -7.98 -7.05
CA ARG A 83 10.59 -7.00 -8.15
C ARG A 83 9.33 -7.21 -8.98
N MET A 84 8.51 -6.16 -9.08
CA MET A 84 7.35 -6.15 -9.96
C MET A 84 7.69 -5.37 -11.24
N PRO A 85 7.25 -5.83 -12.43
CA PRO A 85 7.39 -5.03 -13.65
C PRO A 85 6.65 -3.70 -13.47
N SER A 86 7.40 -2.59 -13.43
CA SER A 86 6.83 -1.25 -13.36
C SER A 86 6.74 -0.67 -14.76
N VAL A 87 5.52 -0.32 -15.18
CA VAL A 87 5.32 0.46 -16.41
C VAL A 87 5.63 1.91 -16.06
N LYS A 88 6.67 2.49 -16.67
CA LYS A 88 6.95 3.93 -16.52
C LYS A 88 5.72 4.70 -16.98
N LYS A 89 5.18 5.57 -16.11
CA LYS A 89 4.17 6.55 -16.53
C LYS A 89 4.77 7.40 -17.66
N GLU A 90 4.06 7.46 -18.77
CA GLU A 90 4.40 8.33 -19.90
C GLU A 90 4.47 9.77 -19.37
N LYS A 91 5.59 10.46 -19.63
CA LYS A 91 5.73 11.85 -19.21
C LYS A 91 4.76 12.67 -20.06
N SER A 92 3.74 13.24 -19.41
CA SER A 92 2.89 14.27 -20.03
C SER A 92 3.78 15.45 -20.42
N THR A 93 4.15 15.54 -21.69
CA THR A 93 4.70 16.76 -22.28
C THR A 93 3.56 17.78 -22.35
N ASN A 94 3.67 18.83 -21.54
CA ASN A 94 2.96 20.09 -21.79
C ASN A 94 3.53 20.77 -23.02
#